data_AF-A0AAW0MAA4-F1
#
_entry.id   AF-A0AAW0MAA4-F1
#
_cell.length_a   1.000
_cell.length_b   1.000
_cell.length_c   1.000
_cell.angle_alpha   90.00
_cell.angle_beta   90.00
_cell.angle_gamma   90.00
#
_symmetry.space_group_name_H-M   'P 1'
#
loop_
_entity.id
_entity.type
_entity.pdbx_description
1 polymer ?
#
loop_
_entity_poly.entity_id
_entity_poly.type
_entity_poly.pdbx_seq_one_letter_code
_entity_poly.pdbx_strand_id
1 'polypeptide(L)'
;MENSLQSCIIHLFCFVLLANASEFGVEPDGCEETRCGDYGPTIQFPFWLKGQQPEHCGYPGFELSCTEDNRTILELPHSWKFYVNSISYTKQQIDLHNPAGCNDPRLVPNLTLSPFSFSYDMYNYTFFNCSTYKDSPWDRVVENQYEK
;
A
#
# COMPACT_ATOMS: atom_id res chain seq x y z
N MET A 1 -1.40 34.09 49.83
CA MET A 1 -2.62 33.26 49.68
C MET A 1 -2.99 33.07 48.21
N GLU A 2 -2.74 34.05 47.33
CA GLU A 2 -3.04 33.98 45.88
C GLU A 2 -2.34 32.81 45.15
N ASN A 3 -1.05 32.56 45.43
CA ASN A 3 -0.30 31.46 44.80
C ASN A 3 -0.84 30.06 45.14
N SER A 4 -1.41 29.90 46.34
CA SER A 4 -2.00 28.62 46.78
C SER A 4 -3.32 28.36 46.07
N LEU A 5 -4.12 29.41 45.86
CA LEU A 5 -5.39 29.32 45.15
C LEU A 5 -5.16 29.02 43.67
N GLN A 6 -4.16 29.66 43.06
CA GLN A 6 -3.80 29.46 41.66
C GLN A 6 -3.27 28.05 41.39
N SER A 7 -2.49 27.48 42.32
CA SER A 7 -2.07 26.07 42.25
C SER A 7 -3.26 25.10 42.27
N CYS A 8 -4.22 25.32 43.18
CA CYS A 8 -5.43 24.50 43.24
C CYS A 8 -6.24 24.56 41.93
N ILE A 9 -6.37 25.73 41.32
CA ILE A 9 -7.09 25.91 40.04
C ILE A 9 -6.41 25.11 38.92
N ILE A 10 -5.09 25.16 38.82
CA ILE A 10 -4.34 24.42 37.80
C ILE A 10 -4.54 22.90 37.99
N HIS A 11 -4.44 22.41 39.21
CA HIS A 11 -4.67 20.99 39.49
C HIS A 11 -6.10 20.55 39.18
N LEU A 12 -7.09 21.38 39.52
CA LEU A 12 -8.49 21.10 39.22
C LEU A 12 -8.72 21.07 37.70
N PHE A 13 -8.16 22.04 36.98
CA PHE A 13 -8.26 22.11 35.51
C PHE A 13 -7.58 20.92 34.84
N CYS A 14 -6.38 20.54 35.28
CA CYS A 14 -5.69 19.34 34.79
C CYS A 14 -6.48 18.06 35.08
N PHE A 15 -7.05 17.94 36.28
CA PHE A 15 -7.85 16.77 36.65
C PHE A 15 -9.14 16.70 35.82
N VAL A 16 -9.78 17.83 35.54
CA VAL A 16 -10.93 17.92 34.64
C VAL A 16 -10.52 17.54 33.21
N LEU A 17 -9.40 18.04 32.70
CA LEU A 17 -8.91 17.66 31.36
C LEU A 17 -8.61 16.15 31.26
N LEU A 18 -8.01 15.56 32.29
CA LEU A 18 -7.70 14.12 32.33
C LEU A 18 -8.95 13.26 32.53
N ALA A 19 -9.93 13.71 33.32
CA ALA A 19 -11.18 13.00 33.53
C ALA A 19 -12.12 13.08 32.31
N ASN A 20 -12.01 14.15 31.52
CA ASN A 20 -12.73 14.32 30.25
C ASN A 20 -11.89 13.92 29.03
N ALA A 21 -10.67 13.39 29.24
CA ALA A 21 -9.97 12.64 28.22
C ALA A 21 -10.64 11.27 28.09
N SER A 22 -11.90 11.27 27.64
CA SER A 22 -12.43 10.13 26.91
C SER A 22 -11.48 9.85 25.77
N GLU A 23 -11.23 8.58 25.46
CA GLU A 23 -10.51 8.15 24.26
C GLU A 23 -11.18 8.77 23.02
N PHE A 24 -10.74 9.97 22.65
CA PHE A 24 -11.02 10.53 21.34
C PHE A 24 -10.01 9.90 20.40
N GLY A 25 -10.20 8.61 20.13
CA GLY A 25 -9.90 8.10 18.81
C GLY A 25 -10.91 8.76 17.88
N VAL A 26 -10.65 10.01 17.46
CA VAL A 26 -11.29 10.51 16.24
C VAL A 26 -10.77 9.58 15.16
N GLU A 27 -11.58 8.59 14.76
CA GLU A 27 -11.39 7.99 13.46
C GLU A 27 -11.49 9.17 12.47
N PRO A 28 -10.42 9.52 11.77
CA PRO A 28 -10.46 10.70 10.93
C PRO A 28 -11.55 10.48 9.89
N ASP A 29 -12.51 11.42 9.79
CA ASP A 29 -13.62 11.32 8.85
C ASP A 29 -13.09 10.97 7.45
N GLY A 30 -13.51 9.83 6.91
CA GLY A 30 -13.10 9.36 5.59
C GLY A 30 -11.88 8.42 5.53
N CYS A 31 -11.33 7.98 6.66
CA CYS A 31 -10.28 6.96 6.70
C CYS A 31 -10.79 5.52 6.91
N GLU A 32 -12.08 5.29 6.66
CA GLU A 32 -12.68 3.94 6.73
C GLU A 32 -11.95 2.96 5.81
N GLU A 33 -11.99 1.67 6.15
CA GLU A 33 -11.41 0.61 5.33
C GLU A 33 -12.00 0.59 3.92
N THR A 34 -11.13 0.47 2.90
CA THR A 34 -11.55 0.43 1.50
C THR A 34 -10.96 -0.77 0.75
N ARG A 35 -11.39 -0.98 -0.50
CA ARG A 35 -10.89 -2.04 -1.39
C ARG A 35 -11.19 -1.68 -2.84
N CYS A 36 -10.31 -2.09 -3.77
CA CYS A 36 -10.55 -1.89 -5.20
C CYS A 36 -11.63 -2.82 -5.77
N GLY A 37 -11.79 -4.00 -5.19
CA GLY A 37 -12.80 -4.97 -5.60
C GLY A 37 -13.12 -5.96 -4.48
N ASP A 38 -14.20 -6.71 -4.66
CA ASP A 38 -14.72 -7.63 -3.64
C ASP A 38 -13.68 -8.66 -3.16
N TYR A 39 -12.79 -9.08 -4.06
CA TYR A 39 -11.72 -10.04 -3.77
C TYR A 39 -10.34 -9.40 -3.55
N GLY A 40 -10.25 -8.07 -3.56
CA GLY A 40 -9.00 -7.36 -3.31
C GLY A 40 -8.59 -7.38 -1.83
N PRO A 41 -7.36 -6.96 -1.50
CA PRO A 41 -6.96 -6.74 -0.11
C PRO A 41 -7.75 -5.58 0.49
N THR A 42 -8.08 -5.67 1.78
CA THR A 42 -8.55 -4.52 2.55
C THR A 42 -7.42 -3.50 2.68
N ILE A 43 -7.73 -2.23 2.40
CA ILE A 43 -6.80 -1.09 2.43
C ILE A 43 -7.15 -0.22 3.64
N GLN A 44 -6.18 -0.08 4.53
CA GLN A 44 -6.22 0.75 5.73
C GLN A 44 -4.81 1.17 6.10
N PHE A 45 -4.71 2.08 7.08
CA PHE A 45 -3.43 2.58 7.58
C PHE A 45 -2.43 1.43 7.85
N PRO A 46 -1.16 1.56 7.41
CA PRO A 46 -0.49 2.75 6.88
C PRO A 46 -0.70 3.01 5.38
N PHE A 47 -1.38 2.11 4.68
CA PHE A 47 -1.72 2.26 3.27
C PHE A 47 -2.99 3.07 3.12
N TRP A 48 -3.13 3.73 1.98
CA TRP A 48 -4.35 4.48 1.68
C TRP A 48 -4.64 4.48 0.18
N LEU A 49 -5.92 4.55 -0.15
CA LEU A 49 -6.40 4.44 -1.52
C LEU A 49 -6.60 5.82 -2.15
N LYS A 50 -5.73 6.14 -3.11
CA LYS A 50 -5.77 7.42 -3.82
C LYS A 50 -7.11 7.61 -4.53
N GLY A 51 -7.75 8.75 -4.29
CA GLY A 51 -9.04 9.12 -4.89
C GLY A 51 -10.26 8.63 -4.12
N GLN A 52 -10.11 7.76 -3.11
CA GLN A 52 -11.20 7.30 -2.25
C GLN A 52 -10.98 7.68 -0.78
N GLN A 53 -9.76 7.56 -0.28
CA GLN A 53 -9.37 8.01 1.05
C GLN A 53 -8.61 9.36 0.97
N PRO A 54 -8.81 10.27 1.93
CA PRO A 54 -7.95 11.44 2.11
C PRO A 54 -6.46 11.08 2.28
N GLU A 55 -5.56 11.96 1.83
CA GLU A 55 -4.11 11.71 1.90
C GLU A 55 -3.58 11.51 3.33
N HIS A 56 -4.27 12.08 4.33
CA HIS A 56 -3.89 11.94 5.74
C HIS A 56 -4.22 10.56 6.34
N CYS A 57 -4.89 9.67 5.59
CA CYS A 57 -5.22 8.32 6.04
C CYS A 57 -4.06 7.33 5.98
N GLY A 58 -2.92 7.71 5.42
CA GLY A 58 -1.74 6.87 5.38
C GLY A 58 -0.45 7.65 5.22
N TYR A 59 0.65 6.92 5.01
CA TYR A 59 1.96 7.54 4.85
C TYR A 59 2.24 7.93 3.40
N PRO A 60 3.02 9.01 3.17
CA PRO A 60 3.61 9.29 1.86
C PRO A 60 4.45 8.09 1.39
N GLY A 61 4.28 7.67 0.14
CA GLY A 61 4.93 6.48 -0.43
C GLY A 61 4.19 5.16 -0.19
N PHE A 62 3.06 5.17 0.51
CA PHE A 62 2.17 4.02 0.74
C PHE A 62 0.85 4.13 -0.03
N GLU A 63 0.81 4.98 -1.05
CA GLU A 63 -0.34 5.20 -1.89
C GLU A 63 -0.65 3.95 -2.72
N LEU A 64 -1.88 3.48 -2.62
CA LEU A 64 -2.43 2.45 -3.49
C LEU A 64 -3.41 3.10 -4.48
N SER A 65 -3.61 2.44 -5.61
CA SER A 65 -4.65 2.81 -6.58
C SER A 65 -5.30 1.58 -7.19
N CYS A 66 -6.43 1.78 -7.86
CA CYS A 66 -7.15 0.72 -8.55
C CYS A 66 -6.93 0.80 -10.06
N THR A 67 -6.82 -0.35 -10.71
CA THR A 67 -6.99 -0.44 -12.16
C THR A 67 -8.46 -0.42 -12.56
N GLU A 68 -8.74 -0.25 -13.85
CA GLU A 68 -10.10 -0.37 -14.40
C GLU A 68 -10.71 -1.76 -14.12
N ASP A 69 -9.88 -2.80 -14.06
CA ASP A 69 -10.28 -4.17 -13.70
C ASP A 69 -10.36 -4.41 -12.18
N ASN A 70 -10.48 -3.36 -11.36
CA ASN A 70 -10.62 -3.43 -9.90
C ASN A 70 -9.45 -4.14 -9.18
N ARG A 71 -8.25 -4.13 -9.75
CA ARG A 71 -7.03 -4.66 -9.08
C ARG A 71 -6.31 -3.56 -8.33
N THR A 72 -5.85 -3.89 -7.13
CA THR A 72 -5.01 -2.99 -6.33
C THR A 72 -3.60 -2.95 -6.88
N ILE A 73 -3.04 -1.76 -7.07
CA ILE A 73 -1.67 -1.55 -7.53
C ILE A 73 -0.89 -0.64 -6.58
N LEU A 74 0.41 -0.94 -6.46
CA LEU A 74 1.42 -0.10 -5.83
C LEU A 74 2.36 0.42 -6.92
N GLU A 75 2.59 1.73 -6.93
CA GLU A 75 3.60 2.35 -7.78
C GLU A 75 4.83 2.69 -6.95
N LEU A 76 5.96 2.06 -7.27
CA LEU A 76 7.27 2.32 -6.68
C LEU A 76 8.03 3.39 -7.50
N PRO A 77 9.11 3.97 -6.95
CA PRO A 77 9.93 4.95 -7.66
C PRO A 77 10.32 4.50 -9.08
N HIS A 78 10.49 5.46 -10.00
CA HIS A 78 10.71 5.23 -11.43
C HIS A 78 9.52 4.57 -12.15
N SER A 79 8.30 4.75 -11.63
CA SER A 79 7.04 4.26 -12.21
C SER A 79 6.96 2.75 -12.38
N TRP A 80 7.54 2.01 -11.44
CA TRP A 80 7.42 0.56 -11.40
C TRP A 80 6.08 0.19 -10.76
N LYS A 81 5.21 -0.46 -11.53
CA LYS A 81 3.86 -0.82 -11.08
C LYS A 81 3.77 -2.31 -10.78
N PHE A 82 3.24 -2.62 -9.61
CA PHE A 82 3.02 -3.99 -9.14
C PHE A 82 1.56 -4.19 -8.74
N TYR A 83 1.02 -5.37 -9.03
CA TYR A 83 -0.25 -5.78 -8.43
C TYR A 83 -0.03 -6.17 -6.97
N VAL A 84 -0.96 -5.80 -6.11
CA VAL A 84 -0.97 -6.20 -4.70
C VAL A 84 -1.81 -7.46 -4.57
N ASN A 85 -1.16 -8.57 -4.21
CA ASN A 85 -1.86 -9.83 -3.95
C ASN A 85 -2.50 -9.82 -2.56
N SER A 86 -1.75 -9.39 -1.55
CA SER A 86 -2.20 -9.37 -0.16
C SER A 86 -1.41 -8.36 0.68
N ILE A 87 -2.00 -7.93 1.78
CA ILE A 87 -1.39 -7.04 2.77
C ILE A 87 -1.49 -7.73 4.13
N SER A 88 -0.36 -7.93 4.79
CA SER A 88 -0.29 -8.45 6.15
C SER A 88 0.06 -7.33 7.12
N TYR A 89 -0.96 -6.77 7.77
CA TYR A 89 -0.80 -5.69 8.75
C TYR A 89 -0.01 -6.15 9.98
N THR A 90 -0.23 -7.37 10.47
CA THR A 90 0.50 -7.94 11.61
C THR A 90 1.99 -8.11 11.32
N LYS A 91 2.34 -8.52 10.10
CA LYS A 91 3.74 -8.71 9.69
C LYS A 91 4.37 -7.45 9.10
N GLN A 92 3.57 -6.41 8.86
CA GLN A 92 3.98 -5.21 8.13
C GLN A 92 4.58 -5.53 6.75
N GLN A 93 3.91 -6.42 6.01
CA GLN A 93 4.36 -6.92 4.72
C GLN A 93 3.30 -6.72 3.65
N ILE A 94 3.74 -6.41 2.43
CA ILE A 94 2.90 -6.35 1.24
C ILE A 94 3.42 -7.36 0.21
N ASP A 95 2.54 -8.21 -0.29
CA ASP A 95 2.86 -9.20 -1.31
C ASP A 95 2.55 -8.62 -2.69
N LEU A 96 3.56 -8.62 -3.56
CA LEU A 96 3.53 -7.94 -4.85
C LEU A 96 3.74 -8.94 -5.99
N HIS A 97 2.94 -8.78 -7.05
CA HIS A 97 3.04 -9.55 -8.28
C HIS A 97 3.38 -8.64 -9.46
N ASN A 98 4.39 -9.04 -10.25
CA ASN A 98 4.78 -8.32 -11.45
C ASN A 98 3.78 -8.60 -12.60
N PRO A 99 3.07 -7.58 -13.14
CA PRO A 99 2.16 -7.75 -14.28
C PRO A 99 2.81 -8.38 -15.52
N ALA A 100 4.12 -8.22 -15.71
CA ALA A 100 4.85 -8.76 -16.86
C ALA A 100 5.08 -10.29 -16.79
N GLY A 101 4.67 -10.96 -15.71
CA GLY A 101 4.74 -12.43 -15.56
C GLY A 101 6.15 -13.01 -15.38
N CYS A 102 7.19 -12.26 -15.72
CA CYS A 102 8.57 -12.64 -15.46
C CYS A 102 9.06 -12.00 -14.15
N ASN A 103 9.16 -12.82 -13.11
CA ASN A 103 9.95 -12.51 -11.92
C ASN A 103 11.44 -12.68 -12.29
N ASP A 104 11.96 -11.87 -13.21
CA ASP A 104 13.39 -11.82 -13.50
C ASP A 104 14.07 -11.10 -12.32
N PRO A 105 14.89 -11.77 -11.49
CA PRO A 105 15.57 -11.11 -10.38
C PRO A 105 16.67 -10.15 -10.83
N ARG A 106 16.88 -9.95 -12.15
CA ARG A 106 17.64 -8.80 -12.68
C ARG A 106 16.79 -7.53 -12.73
N LEU A 107 15.47 -7.66 -12.76
CA LEU A 107 14.51 -6.56 -12.69
C LEU A 107 14.11 -6.31 -11.22
N VAL A 108 15.11 -6.03 -10.39
CA VAL A 108 14.86 -5.55 -9.02
C VAL A 108 14.55 -4.07 -9.10
N PRO A 109 13.36 -3.60 -8.69
CA PRO A 109 13.11 -2.16 -8.64
C PRO A 109 14.09 -1.54 -7.65
N ASN A 110 14.65 -0.40 -8.05
CA ASN A 110 15.47 0.39 -7.16
C ASN A 110 14.58 1.00 -6.05
N LEU A 111 14.77 0.50 -4.83
CA LEU A 111 14.02 0.95 -3.64
C LEU A 111 14.72 2.04 -2.84
N THR A 112 15.83 2.63 -3.32
CA THR A 112 16.58 3.64 -2.54
C THR A 112 15.73 4.85 -2.13
N LEU A 113 14.66 5.14 -2.87
CA LEU A 113 13.70 6.22 -2.60
C LEU A 113 12.32 5.71 -2.15
N SER A 114 12.23 4.44 -1.77
CA SER A 114 11.01 3.78 -1.34
C SER A 114 11.04 3.53 0.18
N PRO A 115 9.91 3.62 0.89
CA PRO A 115 9.84 3.22 2.29
C PRO A 115 9.86 1.68 2.48
N PHE A 116 9.80 0.91 1.40
CA PHE A 116 9.80 -0.55 1.44
C PHE A 116 11.22 -1.13 1.37
N SER A 117 11.38 -2.30 2.00
CA SER A 117 12.56 -3.16 1.88
C SER A 117 12.13 -4.51 1.31
N PHE A 118 12.90 -5.06 0.37
CA PHE A 118 12.64 -6.41 -0.11
C PHE A 118 13.12 -7.45 0.91
N SER A 119 12.22 -8.33 1.34
CA SER A 119 12.65 -9.60 1.92
C SER A 119 12.81 -10.64 0.81
N TYR A 120 14.06 -10.95 0.46
CA TYR A 120 14.34 -12.13 -0.37
C TYR A 120 14.34 -13.37 0.51
N ASP A 121 13.44 -14.31 0.22
CA ASP A 121 13.74 -15.71 0.49
C ASP A 121 14.70 -16.17 -0.60
N MET A 122 15.99 -16.24 -0.29
CA MET A 122 17.04 -16.57 -1.24
C MET A 122 16.96 -18.06 -1.63
N TYR A 123 16.05 -18.42 -2.53
CA TYR A 123 16.02 -19.75 -3.14
C TYR A 123 17.02 -19.81 -4.31
N ASN A 124 17.63 -20.97 -4.52
CA ASN A 124 18.46 -21.23 -5.71
C ASN A 124 17.55 -21.29 -6.95
N TYR A 125 17.34 -20.16 -7.61
CA TYR A 125 16.59 -20.11 -8.87
C TYR A 125 17.48 -20.60 -10.02
N THR A 126 16.94 -21.49 -10.85
CA THR A 126 17.52 -21.79 -12.17
C THR A 126 16.81 -20.89 -13.18
N PHE A 127 17.55 -20.02 -13.85
CA PHE A 127 16.97 -19.08 -14.82
C PHE A 127 16.66 -19.80 -16.13
N PHE A 128 15.37 -19.87 -16.48
CA PHE A 128 14.95 -20.24 -17.83
C PHE A 128 14.93 -18.99 -18.69
N ASN A 129 15.66 -19.04 -19.82
CA ASN A 129 15.70 -17.95 -20.78
C ASN A 129 14.31 -17.78 -21.43
N CYS A 130 13.56 -16.76 -21.03
CA CYS A 130 12.24 -16.44 -21.58
C CYS A 130 12.28 -15.85 -23.01
N SER A 131 13.47 -15.72 -23.62
CA SER A 131 13.59 -15.39 -25.05
C SER A 131 12.83 -16.39 -25.94
N THR A 132 12.61 -17.62 -25.45
CA THR A 132 11.87 -18.66 -26.17
C THR A 132 10.35 -18.51 -26.12
N TYR A 133 9.80 -17.65 -25.24
CA TYR A 133 8.35 -17.41 -25.21
C TYR A 133 7.90 -16.51 -26.36
N LYS A 134 8.78 -15.63 -26.87
CA LYS A 134 8.48 -14.78 -28.04
C LYS A 134 8.27 -15.56 -29.34
N ASP A 135 8.63 -16.85 -29.35
CA ASP A 135 8.51 -17.74 -30.50
C ASP A 135 7.50 -18.88 -30.24
N SER A 136 6.52 -18.68 -29.33
CA SER A 136 5.47 -19.67 -29.16
C SER A 136 4.60 -19.69 -30.44
N PRO A 137 4.19 -20.87 -30.95
CA PRO A 137 3.29 -20.95 -32.12
C PRO A 137 1.95 -20.21 -31.93
N TRP A 138 1.62 -19.79 -30.70
CA TRP A 138 0.40 -19.07 -30.34
C TRP A 138 0.54 -17.53 -30.45
N ASP A 139 1.75 -16.98 -30.51
CA ASP A 139 1.97 -15.54 -30.71
C ASP A 139 1.62 -15.06 -32.12
N ARG A 140 1.44 -15.99 -33.08
CA ARG A 140 1.02 -15.66 -34.46
C ARG A 140 -0.50 -15.54 -34.65
N VAL A 141 -1.30 -15.63 -33.59
CA VAL A 141 -2.78 -15.61 -33.70
C VAL A 141 -3.42 -14.31 -33.21
N VAL A 142 -2.67 -13.34 -32.65
CA VAL A 142 -3.24 -12.07 -32.19
C VAL A 142 -2.59 -10.86 -32.87
N GLU A 143 -2.68 -10.82 -34.21
CA GLU A 143 -2.46 -9.59 -34.97
C GLU A 143 -3.30 -9.67 -36.25
N ASN A 144 -4.64 -9.60 -36.11
CA ASN A 144 -5.59 -9.34 -37.23
C ASN A 144 -7.08 -9.22 -36.79
N GLN A 145 -7.40 -8.57 -35.67
CA GLN A 145 -8.80 -8.21 -35.38
C GLN A 145 -8.97 -6.80 -34.82
N TYR A 146 -8.29 -5.79 -35.38
CA TYR A 146 -8.76 -4.39 -35.37
C TYR A 146 -8.15 -3.62 -36.55
N GLU A 147 -8.49 -4.01 -37.78
CA GLU A 147 -8.41 -3.09 -38.92
C GLU A 147 -9.55 -3.37 -39.92
N LYS A 148 -10.68 -2.72 -39.63
CA LYS A 148 -11.73 -2.15 -40.50
C LYS A 148 -13.15 -2.46 -40.06
#